data_AF-A0A943TN70-F1
#
_entry.id   AF-A0A943TN70-F1
#
_cell.length_a   1.000
_cell.length_b   1.000
_cell.length_c   1.000
_cell.angle_alpha   90.00
_cell.angle_beta   90.00
_cell.angle_gamma   90.00
#
_symmetry.space_group_name_H-M   'P 1'
#
loop_
_entity.id
_entity.type
_entity.pdbx_description
1 polymer ?
#
loop_
_entity_poly.entity_id
_entity_poly.type
_entity_poly.pdbx_seq_one_letter_code
_entity_poly.pdbx_strand_id
1 'polypeptide(L)'
;MFMSEYSHSIDSKGRMILPAKFREELGDHFVLAPGLDSCLCIYTMEHWNNLISKFEQMSATHQNVRKVKRYLIGKGSEMECDKQGRILIPAHLRKLADLKKDARIIGAGSTIEIWDPELLDRDLNEEESITDLAESLELPLNF
;
A
#
# COMPACT_ATOMS: atom_id res chain seq x y z
N MET A 1 5.61 -10.76 -8.02
CA MET A 1 4.92 -9.59 -8.60
C MET A 1 3.48 -9.69 -8.18
N PHE A 2 3.00 -8.72 -7.43
CA PHE A 2 1.63 -8.72 -6.91
C PHE A 2 0.66 -8.25 -7.98
N MET A 3 -0.40 -9.02 -8.17
CA MET A 3 -1.51 -8.71 -9.09
C MET A 3 -2.80 -9.27 -8.52
N SER A 4 -3.93 -8.78 -9.04
CA SER A 4 -5.29 -9.09 -8.61
C SER A 4 -5.78 -8.25 -7.43
N GLU A 5 -7.09 -8.24 -7.28
CA GLU A 5 -7.81 -7.47 -6.28
C GLU A 5 -8.68 -8.41 -5.42
N TYR A 6 -8.70 -8.14 -4.12
CA TYR A 6 -9.44 -8.91 -3.13
C TYR A 6 -10.26 -7.99 -2.23
N SER A 7 -11.40 -8.47 -1.74
CA SER A 7 -12.21 -7.77 -0.74
C SER A 7 -12.27 -8.56 0.55
N HIS A 8 -11.86 -7.94 1.65
CA HIS A 8 -11.86 -8.54 2.98
C HIS A 8 -12.36 -7.57 4.04
N SER A 9 -12.88 -8.12 5.14
CA SER A 9 -13.26 -7.31 6.29
C SER A 9 -12.13 -7.18 7.29
N ILE A 10 -12.13 -6.06 8.00
CA ILE A 10 -11.31 -5.76 9.15
C ILE A 10 -12.14 -6.06 10.40
N ASP A 11 -11.63 -6.93 11.26
CA ASP A 11 -12.32 -7.29 12.49
C ASP A 11 -12.26 -6.17 13.55
N SER A 12 -13.00 -6.35 14.65
CA SER A 12 -13.08 -5.36 15.75
C SER A 12 -11.73 -5.06 16.42
N LYS A 13 -10.72 -5.91 16.23
CA LYS A 13 -9.35 -5.70 16.74
C LYS A 13 -8.44 -5.04 15.71
N GLY A 14 -8.94 -4.72 14.52
CA GLY A 14 -8.16 -4.16 13.42
C GLY A 14 -7.39 -5.21 12.62
N ARG A 15 -7.79 -6.48 12.67
CA ARG A 15 -7.11 -7.55 11.91
C ARG A 15 -7.81 -7.83 10.59
N MET A 16 -7.02 -8.09 9.55
CA MET A 16 -7.51 -8.40 8.21
C MET A 16 -6.79 -9.65 7.70
N ILE A 17 -7.51 -10.53 7.00
CA ILE A 17 -6.89 -11.65 6.28
C ILE A 17 -6.04 -11.08 5.14
N LEU A 18 -4.79 -11.52 5.03
CA LEU A 18 -3.97 -11.22 3.86
C LEU A 18 -4.12 -12.38 2.85
N PRO A 19 -4.49 -12.11 1.57
CA PRO A 19 -4.68 -13.14 0.57
C PRO A 19 -3.50 -14.11 0.48
N ALA A 20 -3.78 -15.41 0.37
CA ALA A 20 -2.74 -16.46 0.43
C ALA A 20 -1.64 -16.25 -0.62
N LYS A 21 -2.02 -15.91 -1.85
CA LYS A 21 -1.09 -15.62 -2.95
C LYS A 21 -0.12 -14.48 -2.62
N PHE A 22 -0.59 -13.44 -1.91
CA PHE A 22 0.26 -12.34 -1.48
C PHE A 22 1.18 -12.74 -0.34
N ARG A 23 0.70 -13.55 0.61
CA ARG A 23 1.51 -14.07 1.72
C ARG A 23 2.69 -14.92 1.23
N GLU A 24 2.46 -15.77 0.24
CA GLU A 24 3.50 -16.62 -0.35
C GLU A 24 4.66 -15.80 -0.94
N GLU A 25 4.35 -14.65 -1.57
CA GLU A 25 5.34 -13.77 -2.16
C GLU A 25 6.01 -12.81 -1.16
N LEU A 26 5.34 -12.45 -0.06
CA LEU A 26 5.89 -11.54 0.96
C LEU A 26 6.94 -12.20 1.86
N GLY A 27 6.79 -13.50 2.13
CA GLY A 27 7.57 -14.21 3.14
C GLY A 27 7.08 -13.91 4.57
N ASP A 28 7.95 -14.15 5.55
CA ASP A 28 7.60 -14.09 6.98
C ASP A 28 7.44 -12.66 7.51
N HIS A 29 8.24 -11.73 6.99
CA HIS A 29 8.28 -10.33 7.41
C HIS A 29 8.15 -9.38 6.21
N PHE A 30 7.45 -8.28 6.43
CA PHE A 30 7.20 -7.24 5.43
C PHE A 30 6.92 -5.90 6.12
N VAL A 31 6.86 -4.81 5.36
CA VAL A 31 6.55 -3.49 5.92
C VAL A 31 5.19 -3.01 5.45
N LEU A 32 4.38 -2.53 6.39
CA LEU A 32 3.16 -1.77 6.12
C LEU A 32 3.42 -0.29 6.38
N ALA A 33 3.19 0.57 5.39
CA ALA A 33 3.40 2.01 5.49
C ALA A 33 2.28 2.79 4.80
N PRO A 34 2.16 4.12 5.02
CA PRO A 34 1.21 4.95 4.26
C PRO A 34 1.50 4.91 2.76
N GLY A 35 0.45 4.88 1.93
CA GLY A 35 0.56 5.16 0.50
C GLY A 35 0.76 6.66 0.22
N LEU A 36 0.96 7.01 -1.06
CA LEU A 36 0.95 8.41 -1.50
C LEU A 36 -0.48 8.97 -1.46
N ASP A 37 -1.44 8.12 -1.77
CA ASP A 37 -2.88 8.41 -1.72
C ASP A 37 -3.46 8.00 -0.35
N SER A 38 -4.79 8.03 -0.22
CA SER A 38 -5.47 7.71 1.04
C SER A 38 -5.55 6.21 1.33
N CYS A 39 -4.43 5.51 1.15
CA CYS A 39 -4.30 4.06 1.27
C CYS A 39 -3.08 3.67 2.13
N LEU A 40 -2.94 2.36 2.38
CA LEU A 40 -1.71 1.79 2.94
C LEU A 40 -1.04 0.91 1.91
N CYS A 41 0.29 0.83 1.94
CA CYS A 41 1.08 -0.05 1.09
C CYS A 41 1.84 -1.07 1.92
N ILE A 42 1.81 -2.33 1.48
CA ILE A 42 2.69 -3.39 1.93
C ILE A 42 3.85 -3.54 0.95
N TYR A 43 5.06 -3.61 1.49
CA TYR A 43 6.31 -3.80 0.78
C TYR A 43 6.97 -5.11 1.23
N THR A 44 7.53 -5.88 0.29
CA THR A 44 8.52 -6.91 0.66
C THR A 44 9.70 -6.22 1.35
N MET A 45 10.42 -6.96 2.22
CA MET A 45 11.63 -6.41 2.85
C MET A 45 12.67 -5.98 1.81
N GLU A 46 12.82 -6.74 0.72
CA GLU A 46 13.70 -6.38 -0.40
C GLU A 46 13.30 -5.05 -1.03
N HIS A 47 12.02 -4.87 -1.38
CA HIS A 47 11.56 -3.64 -2.01
C HIS A 47 11.65 -2.44 -1.06
N TRP A 48 11.34 -2.65 0.22
CA TRP A 48 11.48 -1.63 1.26
C TRP A 48 12.93 -1.16 1.44
N ASN A 49 13.88 -2.10 1.53
CA ASN A 49 15.31 -1.76 1.66
C ASN A 49 15.80 -0.97 0.44
N ASN A 50 15.42 -1.39 -0.76
CA ASN A 50 15.74 -0.67 -1.99
C ASN A 50 15.15 0.75 -2.00
N LEU A 51 13.94 0.94 -1.48
CA LEU A 51 13.31 2.25 -1.33
C LEU A 51 14.06 3.15 -0.32
N ILE A 52 14.44 2.60 0.84
CA ILE A 52 15.23 3.34 1.84
C ILE A 52 16.56 3.79 1.25
N SER A 53 17.28 2.92 0.55
CA SER A 53 18.57 3.28 -0.06
C SER A 53 18.45 4.45 -1.04
N LYS A 54 17.34 4.55 -1.80
CA LYS A 54 17.07 5.72 -2.66
C LYS A 54 16.91 7.01 -1.83
N PHE A 55 16.22 6.95 -0.70
CA PHE A 55 16.10 8.11 0.20
C PHE A 55 17.41 8.50 0.88
N GLU A 56 18.33 7.56 1.09
CA GLU A 56 19.65 7.81 1.66
C GLU A 56 20.61 8.49 0.68
N GLN A 57 20.41 8.26 -0.63
CA GLN A 57 21.14 8.95 -1.68
C GLN A 57 20.66 10.39 -1.91
N MET A 58 19.48 10.75 -1.39
CA MET A 58 18.95 12.11 -1.49
C MET A 58 19.53 13.04 -0.42
N SER A 59 19.63 14.33 -0.74
CA SER A 59 20.14 15.32 0.21
C SER A 59 19.24 15.46 1.45
N ALA A 60 19.81 15.17 2.64
CA ALA A 60 19.13 15.31 3.92
C ALA A 60 18.77 16.78 4.26
N THR A 61 19.41 17.76 3.62
CA THR A 61 19.10 19.18 3.83
C THR A 61 17.83 19.61 3.09
N HIS A 62 17.35 18.83 2.13
CA HIS A 62 16.11 19.11 1.41
C HIS A 62 14.88 18.88 2.31
N GLN A 63 14.11 19.93 2.57
CA GLN A 63 12.98 19.87 3.50
C GLN A 63 11.91 18.86 3.08
N ASN A 64 11.60 18.77 1.78
CA ASN A 64 10.59 17.83 1.29
C ASN A 64 11.01 16.37 1.49
N VAL A 65 12.29 16.04 1.29
CA VAL A 65 12.82 14.69 1.57
C VAL A 65 12.59 14.32 3.04
N ARG A 66 12.89 15.23 3.97
CA ARG A 66 12.62 14.98 5.40
C ARG A 66 11.14 14.79 5.71
N LYS A 67 10.25 15.54 5.05
CA LYS A 67 8.79 15.39 5.22
C LYS A 67 8.32 14.02 4.72
N VAL A 68 8.73 13.61 3.53
CA VAL A 68 8.35 12.31 2.95
C VAL A 68 8.91 11.16 3.79
N LYS A 69 10.18 11.20 4.21
CA LYS A 69 10.75 10.16 5.09
C LYS A 69 9.97 10.02 6.40
N ARG A 70 9.57 11.14 7.04
CA ARG A 70 8.79 11.09 8.28
C ARG A 70 7.38 10.54 8.07
N TYR A 71 6.77 10.86 6.94
CA TYR A 71 5.43 10.38 6.60
C TYR A 71 5.46 8.88 6.25
N LEU A 72 6.30 8.47 5.30
CA LEU A 72 6.34 7.11 4.80
C LEU A 72 7.09 6.16 5.76
N ILE A 73 8.39 6.40 5.95
CA ILE A 73 9.26 5.53 6.77
C ILE A 73 8.91 5.68 8.25
N GLY A 74 8.75 6.92 8.73
CA GLY A 74 8.51 7.19 10.15
C GLY A 74 7.15 6.72 10.68
N LYS A 75 6.16 6.45 9.81
CA LYS A 75 4.88 5.87 10.20
C LYS A 75 4.76 4.39 9.87
N GLY A 76 5.67 3.86 9.05
CA GLY A 76 5.72 2.47 8.65
C GLY A 76 5.94 1.54 9.86
N SER A 77 5.54 0.29 9.71
CA SER A 77 5.69 -0.75 10.72
C SER A 77 6.10 -2.04 10.04
N GLU A 78 7.09 -2.72 10.60
CA GLU A 78 7.40 -4.10 10.24
C GLU A 78 6.29 -5.00 10.78
N MET A 79 5.87 -5.95 9.96
CA MET A 79 4.67 -6.75 10.14
C MET A 79 4.98 -8.22 9.84
N GLU A 80 4.19 -9.09 10.46
CA GLU A 80 4.12 -10.52 10.17
C GLU A 80 2.64 -10.95 10.15
N CYS A 81 2.37 -12.10 9.56
CA CYS A 81 1.05 -12.73 9.65
C CYS A 81 0.93 -13.59 10.91
N ASP A 82 -0.24 -13.58 11.55
CA ASP A 82 -0.55 -14.58 12.57
C ASP A 82 -0.75 -15.98 11.96
N LYS A 83 -0.94 -17.00 12.81
CA LYS A 83 -1.17 -18.39 12.37
C LYS A 83 -2.39 -18.59 11.47
N GLN A 84 -3.30 -17.62 11.38
CA GLN A 84 -4.48 -17.65 10.51
C GLN A 84 -4.26 -16.85 9.22
N GLY A 85 -3.06 -16.32 8.99
CA GLY A 85 -2.73 -15.50 7.82
C GLY A 85 -3.29 -14.08 7.92
N ARG A 86 -3.55 -13.56 9.13
CA ARG A 86 -4.03 -12.19 9.33
C ARG A 86 -2.91 -11.24 9.71
N ILE A 87 -3.04 -9.99 9.29
CA ILE A 87 -2.24 -8.87 9.79
C ILE A 87 -3.05 -8.05 10.78
N LEU A 88 -2.38 -7.48 11.79
CA LEU A 88 -2.97 -6.48 12.69
C LEU A 88 -2.64 -5.09 12.15
N ILE A 89 -3.61 -4.37 11.58
CA ILE A 89 -3.37 -3.03 11.05
C ILE A 89 -3.30 -2.03 12.22
N PRO A 90 -2.15 -1.38 12.47
CA PRO A 90 -2.01 -0.41 13.54
C PRO A 90 -3.07 0.68 13.48
N ALA A 91 -3.59 1.10 14.64
CA ALA A 91 -4.70 2.05 14.71
C ALA A 91 -4.38 3.39 14.02
N HIS A 92 -3.12 3.84 14.08
CA HIS A 92 -2.71 5.08 13.42
C HIS A 92 -2.70 4.96 11.89
N LEU A 93 -2.37 3.79 11.35
CA LEU A 93 -2.42 3.53 9.91
C LEU A 93 -3.86 3.36 9.42
N ARG A 94 -4.72 2.66 10.19
CA ARG A 94 -6.15 2.59 9.88
C ARG A 94 -6.78 3.97 9.79
N LYS A 95 -6.49 4.84 10.76
CA LYS A 95 -6.98 6.22 10.76
C LYS A 95 -6.47 7.03 9.56
N LEU A 96 -5.24 6.81 9.14
CA LEU A 96 -4.62 7.53 8.02
C LEU A 96 -5.32 7.18 6.70
N ALA A 97 -5.64 5.91 6.48
CA ALA A 97 -6.28 5.41 5.26
C ALA A 97 -7.83 5.30 5.36
N ASP A 98 -8.44 5.95 6.36
CA ASP A 98 -9.87 5.89 6.69
C ASP A 98 -10.48 4.47 6.71
N LEU A 99 -9.67 3.46 7.08
CA LEU A 99 -10.09 2.06 7.06
C LEU A 99 -11.09 1.77 8.17
N LYS A 100 -12.30 1.36 7.77
CA LYS A 100 -13.41 1.01 8.67
C LYS A 100 -13.54 -0.50 8.79
N LYS A 101 -14.57 -1.08 8.18
CA LYS A 101 -14.95 -2.49 8.30
C LYS A 101 -14.56 -3.30 7.08
N ASP A 102 -14.57 -2.70 5.90
CA ASP A 102 -14.28 -3.38 4.64
C ASP A 102 -13.01 -2.77 4.03
N ALA A 103 -12.26 -3.59 3.31
CA ALA A 103 -11.02 -3.19 2.67
C ALA A 103 -10.88 -3.85 1.30
N ARG A 104 -10.42 -3.07 0.32
CA ARG A 104 -9.96 -3.54 -0.99
C ARG A 104 -8.44 -3.72 -0.93
N ILE A 105 -7.97 -4.87 -1.36
CA ILE A 105 -6.55 -5.24 -1.32
C ILE A 105 -6.09 -5.45 -2.76
N ILE A 106 -5.18 -4.61 -3.25
CA ILE A 106 -4.79 -4.57 -4.66
C ILE A 106 -3.32 -4.90 -4.79
N GLY A 107 -2.98 -5.90 -5.61
CA GLY A 107 -1.61 -6.10 -6.05
C GLY A 107 -1.27 -5.13 -7.19
N ALA A 108 -0.36 -4.18 -6.94
CA ALA A 108 0.03 -3.13 -7.87
C ALA A 108 1.50 -3.29 -8.32
N GLY A 109 1.88 -4.51 -8.72
CA GLY A 109 3.23 -4.83 -9.18
C GLY A 109 4.20 -5.11 -8.03
N SER A 110 4.88 -4.07 -7.52
CA SER A 110 5.90 -4.22 -6.46
C SER A 110 5.35 -4.01 -5.05
N THR A 111 4.12 -3.52 -4.93
CA THR A 111 3.44 -3.27 -3.66
C THR A 111 2.06 -3.92 -3.64
N ILE A 112 1.54 -4.10 -2.44
CA ILE A 112 0.12 -4.41 -2.23
C ILE A 112 -0.50 -3.22 -1.54
N GLU A 113 -1.59 -2.70 -2.06
CA GLU A 113 -2.31 -1.58 -1.49
C GLU A 113 -3.52 -2.06 -0.70
N ILE A 114 -3.88 -1.32 0.35
CA ILE A 114 -5.05 -1.54 1.19
C ILE A 114 -5.83 -0.24 1.25
N TRP A 115 -7.05 -0.31 0.75
CA TRP A 115 -7.93 0.83 0.56
C TRP A 115 -9.25 0.65 1.31
N ASP A 116 -9.80 1.77 1.78
CA ASP A 116 -11.25 1.85 1.99
C ASP A 116 -11.94 1.79 0.60
N PRO A 117 -12.97 0.94 0.42
CA PRO A 117 -13.61 0.77 -0.89
C PRO A 117 -14.14 2.07 -1.49
N GLU A 118 -14.75 2.96 -0.68
CA GLU A 118 -15.34 4.21 -1.19
C GLU A 118 -14.25 5.21 -1.58
N LEU A 119 -13.10 5.19 -0.90
CA LEU A 119 -11.95 6.01 -1.26
C LEU A 119 -11.32 5.53 -2.56
N LEU A 120 -11.15 4.22 -2.75
CA LEU A 120 -10.67 3.66 -4.01
C LEU A 120 -11.62 3.97 -5.17
N ASP A 121 -12.93 3.76 -4.97
CA ASP A 121 -13.91 4.06 -6.00
C ASP A 121 -13.85 5.54 -6.37
N ARG A 122 -13.67 6.46 -5.42
CA ARG A 122 -13.51 7.89 -5.72
C ARG A 122 -12.23 8.19 -6.50
N ASP A 123 -11.13 7.58 -6.09
CA ASP A 123 -9.81 7.72 -6.72
C ASP A 123 -9.82 7.25 -8.18
N LEU A 124 -10.47 6.10 -8.44
CA LEU A 124 -10.62 5.55 -9.80
C LEU A 124 -11.71 6.23 -10.64
N ASN A 125 -12.67 6.93 -10.01
CA ASN A 125 -13.75 7.66 -10.69
C ASN A 125 -13.40 9.13 -10.95
N GLU A 126 -12.14 9.56 -10.82
CA GLU A 126 -11.73 10.88 -11.30
C GLU A 126 -12.12 11.05 -12.78
N GLU A 127 -12.53 12.26 -13.17
CA GLU A 127 -13.27 12.55 -14.41
C GLU A 127 -12.56 12.16 -15.72
N GLU A 128 -11.27 11.77 -15.63
CA GLU A 128 -10.46 11.35 -16.75
C GLU A 128 -10.64 9.84 -17.03
N SER A 129 -10.95 9.48 -18.26
CA SER A 129 -11.02 8.07 -18.67
C SER A 129 -9.66 7.41 -18.46
N ILE A 130 -9.64 6.13 -18.05
CA ILE A 130 -8.40 5.33 -18.01
C ILE A 130 -7.67 5.38 -19.36
N THR A 131 -8.39 5.49 -20.47
CA THR A 131 -7.82 5.68 -21.79
C THR A 131 -7.03 6.99 -21.89
N ASP A 132 -7.61 8.12 -21.46
CA ASP A 132 -6.98 9.45 -21.53
C ASP A 132 -5.73 9.49 -20.65
N LEU A 133 -5.82 8.91 -19.45
CA LEU A 133 -4.69 8.77 -18.54
C LEU A 133 -3.56 7.94 -19.16
N ALA A 134 -3.89 6.79 -19.77
CA ALA A 134 -2.89 5.94 -20.39
C ALA A 134 -2.23 6.58 -21.62
N GLU A 135 -2.98 7.34 -22.42
CA GLU A 135 -2.45 8.13 -23.53
C GLU A 135 -1.50 9.22 -23.02
N SER A 136 -1.85 9.93 -21.94
CA SER A 136 -1.00 10.98 -21.34
C SER A 136 0.34 10.46 -20.82
N LEU A 137 0.37 9.19 -20.41
CA LEU A 137 1.55 8.49 -19.90
C LEU A 137 2.31 7.73 -20.99
N GLU A 138 1.87 7.81 -22.25
CA GLU A 138 2.43 7.08 -23.39
C GLU A 138 2.55 5.56 -23.12
N LEU A 139 1.57 4.98 -22.41
CA LEU A 139 1.61 3.55 -22.08
C LEU A 139 1.47 2.70 -23.35
N PRO A 140 2.16 1.56 -23.46
CA PRO A 140 2.08 0.65 -24.61
C PRO A 140 0.80 -0.19 -24.56
N LEU A 141 -0.35 0.46 -24.43
CA LEU A 141 -1.68 -0.14 -24.33
C LEU A 141 -2.47 0.22 -25.58
N ASN A 142 -2.93 -0.80 -26.31
CA ASN A 142 -3.85 -0.63 -27.42
C ASN A 142 -5.28 -0.75 -26.87
N PHE A 143 -5.89 0.36 -26.47
CA PHE A 143 -7.30 0.39 -26.06
C PHE A 143 -8.25 0.37 -27.26
#